data_AF-A0A7C7E727-F1
#
_entry.id   AF-A0A7C7E727-F1
#
_cell.length_a   1.000
_cell.length_b   1.000
_cell.length_c   1.000
_cell.angle_alpha   90.00
_cell.angle_beta   90.00
_cell.angle_gamma   90.00
#
_symmetry.space_group_name_H-M   'P 1'
#
loop_
_entity.id
_entity.type
_entity.pdbx_description
1 polymer ?
#
loop_
_entity_poly.entity_id
_entity_poly.type
_entity_poly.pdbx_seq_one_letter_code
_entity_poly.pdbx_strand_id
1 'polypeptide(L)' 'MLQNILVKIKDSVDMTIITVILLISIFEFFVDRPALKREGLRKDAKITAIISIGWVVIALALAVVGITVR' A
#
# COMPACT_ATOMS: atom_id res chain seq x y z
N MET A 1 -3.38 21.16 16.85
CA MET A 1 -3.27 19.71 17.17
C MET A 1 -3.11 18.85 15.92
N LEU A 2 -4.00 18.95 14.93
CA LEU A 2 -3.88 18.18 13.66
C LEU A 2 -2.54 18.39 12.94
N GLN A 3 -2.06 19.64 12.80
CA GLN A 3 -0.77 19.92 12.17
C GLN A 3 0.42 19.20 12.84
N ASN A 4 0.47 19.13 14.17
CA ASN A 4 1.55 18.42 14.89
C ASN A 4 1.51 16.91 14.67
N ILE A 5 0.32 16.32 14.45
CA ILE A 5 0.18 14.91 14.11
C ILE A 5 0.69 14.68 12.67
N LEU A 6 0.34 15.54 11.72
CA LEU A 6 0.80 15.44 10.34
C LEU A 6 2.33 15.57 10.23
N VAL A 7 2.96 16.47 11.00
CA VAL A 7 4.42 16.62 11.02
C VAL A 7 5.11 15.38 11.60
N LYS A 8 4.59 14.81 12.69
CA LYS A 8 5.14 13.54 13.23
C LYS A 8 5.01 12.37 12.26
N ILE A 9 3.89 12.30 11.54
CA ILE A 9 3.69 11.29 10.49
C ILE A 9 4.71 11.51 9.38
N LYS A 10 4.88 12.74 8.89
CA LYS A 10 5.91 13.09 7.88
C LYS A 10 7.31 12.62 8.32
N ASP A 11 7.73 12.94 9.54
CA ASP A 11 9.07 12.58 10.04
C ASP A 11 9.25 11.05 10.18
N SER A 12 8.15 10.31 10.29
CA SER A 12 8.15 8.84 10.34
C SER A 12 7.99 8.20 8.95
N VAL A 13 7.62 8.99 7.93
CA VAL A 13 7.37 8.51 6.57
C VAL A 13 8.66 8.55 5.77
N ASP A 14 9.28 7.38 5.63
CA ASP A 14 10.38 7.17 4.69
C ASP A 14 9.84 6.79 3.31
N MET A 15 10.21 7.55 2.28
CA MET A 15 9.83 7.29 0.89
C MET A 15 10.30 5.91 0.41
N THR A 16 11.36 5.37 1.00
CA THR A 16 11.83 4.00 0.77
C THR A 16 10.78 2.99 1.20
N ILE A 17 10.15 3.17 2.38
CA ILE A 17 9.11 2.26 2.90
C ILE A 17 7.87 2.31 2.00
N ILE A 18 7.45 3.51 1.59
CA ILE A 18 6.33 3.66 0.64
C ILE A 18 6.62 2.92 -0.66
N THR A 19 7.84 3.06 -1.18
CA THR A 19 8.25 2.40 -2.43
C THR A 19 8.22 0.88 -2.29
N VAL A 20 8.69 0.33 -1.17
CA VAL A 20 8.64 -1.11 -0.88
C VAL A 20 7.19 -1.60 -0.78
N ILE A 21 6.31 -0.88 -0.08
CA ILE A 21 4.88 -1.23 0.03
C ILE A 21 4.23 -1.27 -1.36
N LEU A 22 4.52 -0.29 -2.21
CA LEU A 22 3.99 -0.26 -3.59
C LEU A 22 4.49 -1.45 -4.41
N LEU A 23 5.78 -1.79 -4.33
CA LEU A 23 6.35 -2.95 -5.03
C LEU A 23 5.70 -4.26 -4.58
N ILE A 24 5.54 -4.46 -3.27
CA ILE A 24 4.87 -5.64 -2.71
C ILE A 24 3.41 -5.71 -3.18
N SER A 25 2.69 -4.59 -3.11
CA SER A 25 1.28 -4.54 -3.52
C SER A 25 1.09 -4.84 -5.01
N ILE A 26 2.00 -4.36 -5.86
CA ILE A 26 2.00 -4.68 -7.30
C ILE A 26 2.27 -6.18 -7.47
N PHE A 27 3.27 -6.72 -6.77
CA PHE A 27 3.59 -8.14 -6.85
C PHE A 27 2.40 -9.03 -6.43
N GLU A 28 1.76 -8.75 -5.30
CA GLU A 28 0.58 -9.49 -4.84
C GLU A 28 -0.57 -9.45 -5.88
N PHE A 29 -0.78 -8.30 -6.51
CA PHE A 29 -1.85 -8.13 -7.47
C PHE A 29 -1.59 -8.84 -8.81
N PHE A 30 -0.33 -8.86 -9.27
CA PHE A 30 0.04 -9.38 -10.59
C PHE A 30 0.62 -10.79 -10.57
N VAL A 31 1.14 -11.26 -9.43
CA VAL A 31 1.78 -12.58 -9.29
C VAL A 31 0.94 -13.49 -8.41
N ASP A 32 0.67 -13.11 -7.17
CA ASP A 32 -0.06 -13.97 -6.23
C ASP A 32 -1.52 -14.17 -6.64
N ARG A 33 -2.21 -13.09 -7.00
CA ARG A 33 -3.62 -13.17 -7.43
C ARG A 33 -3.84 -14.15 -8.59
N PRO A 34 -3.09 -14.11 -9.71
CA PRO A 34 -3.25 -15.11 -10.76
C PRO A 34 -2.77 -16.50 -10.35
N ALA A 35 -1.74 -16.63 -9.51
CA ALA A 35 -1.32 -17.93 -8.97
C ALA A 35 -2.46 -18.58 -8.16
N LEU A 36 -3.06 -17.85 -7.21
CA LEU A 36 -4.20 -18.31 -6.42
C LEU A 36 -5.42 -18.65 -7.29
N LYS A 37 -5.66 -17.90 -8.37
CA LYS A 37 -6.72 -18.25 -9.34
C LYS A 37 -6.44 -19.55 -10.08
N ARG A 38 -5.18 -19.83 -10.43
CA ARG A 38 -4.77 -21.08 -11.12
C ARG A 38 -4.96 -22.29 -10.21
N GLU A 39 -4.77 -22.13 -8.91
CA GLU A 39 -5.00 -23.19 -7.91
C GLU A 39 -6.48 -23.35 -7.52
N GLY A 40 -7.39 -22.57 -8.11
CA GLY A 40 -8.83 -22.64 -7.80
C GLY A 40 -9.23 -21.89 -6.51
N LEU A 41 -8.28 -21.25 -5.82
CA LEU A 41 -8.48 -20.46 -4.60
C LEU A 41 -9.06 -19.07 -4.93
N ARG A 42 -10.26 -19.05 -5.53
CA ARG A 42 -10.92 -17.82 -6.01
C ARG A 42 -11.30 -16.85 -4.89
N LYS A 43 -11.55 -17.33 -3.68
CA LYS A 43 -11.86 -16.49 -2.51
C LYS A 43 -10.60 -15.76 -2.05
N ASP A 44 -9.51 -16.48 -1.90
CA ASP A 44 -8.23 -15.91 -1.44
C ASP A 44 -7.69 -14.92 -2.46
N ALA A 45 -7.78 -15.25 -3.76
CA ALA A 45 -7.42 -14.31 -4.82
C ALA A 45 -8.25 -13.00 -4.82
N LYS A 46 -9.48 -13.01 -4.29
CA LYS A 46 -10.27 -11.79 -4.10
C LYS A 46 -9.80 -11.01 -2.86
N ILE A 47 -9.51 -11.71 -1.76
CA ILE A 47 -9.02 -11.10 -0.53
C ILE A 47 -7.67 -10.44 -0.77
N THR A 48 -6.71 -11.15 -1.38
CA THR A 48 -5.41 -10.61 -1.78
C THR A 48 -5.58 -9.35 -2.61
N ALA A 49 -6.47 -9.36 -3.61
CA ALA A 49 -6.73 -8.17 -4.43
C ALA A 49 -7.24 -6.97 -3.61
N ILE A 50 -8.12 -7.20 -2.64
CA ILE A 50 -8.64 -6.14 -1.76
C ILE A 50 -7.51 -5.59 -0.87
N ILE A 51 -6.68 -6.48 -0.31
CA ILE A 51 -5.55 -6.12 0.54
C ILE A 51 -4.53 -5.28 -0.25
N SER A 52 -4.14 -5.73 -1.44
CA SER A 52 -3.18 -4.99 -2.27
C SER A 52 -3.72 -3.62 -2.70
N ILE A 53 -5.02 -3.51 -3.04
CA ILE A 53 -5.64 -2.21 -3.32
C ILE A 53 -5.63 -1.31 -2.08
N GLY A 54 -5.96 -1.86 -0.91
CA GLY A 54 -5.93 -1.12 0.36
C GLY A 54 -4.54 -0.56 0.66
N TRP A 55 -3.49 -1.37 0.49
CA TRP A 55 -2.11 -0.94 0.68
C TRP A 55 -1.69 0.16 -0.30
N VAL A 56 -2.07 0.06 -1.57
CA VAL A 56 -1.81 1.11 -2.56
C VAL A 56 -2.45 2.43 -2.16
N VAL A 57 -3.71 2.41 -1.70
CA VAL A 57 -4.43 3.61 -1.24
C VAL A 57 -3.74 4.25 -0.03
N ILE A 58 -3.34 3.43 0.95
CA ILE A 58 -2.62 3.91 2.15
C ILE A 58 -1.26 4.51 1.77
N ALA A 59 -0.50 3.82 0.92
CA ALA A 59 0.80 4.27 0.44
C ALA A 59 0.70 5.62 -0.30
N LEU A 60 -0.32 5.78 -1.16
CA LEU A 60 -0.61 7.05 -1.83
C LEU A 60 -0.98 8.15 -0.85
N ALA A 61 -1.82 7.87 0.15
CA ALA A 61 -2.19 8.86 1.16
C ALA A 61 -0.96 9.34 1.96
N LEU A 62 -0.07 8.42 2.35
CA LEU A 62 1.18 8.75 3.03
C LEU A 62 2.13 9.56 2.15
N ALA A 63 2.24 9.22 0.86
CA ALA A 63 3.06 9.97 -0.09
C ALA A 63 2.54 11.41 -0.26
N VAL A 64 1.23 11.60 -0.40
CA VAL A 64 0.60 12.92 -0.50
C VAL A 64 0.87 13.75 0.77
N VAL A 65 0.76 13.15 1.95
CA VAL A 65 1.09 13.82 3.22
C VAL A 65 2.57 14.23 3.23
N GLY A 66 3.48 13.34 2.87
CA GLY A 66 4.92 13.62 2.81
C GLY A 66 5.30 14.73 1.83
N ILE A 67 4.59 14.84 0.70
CA ILE A 67 4.86 15.87 -0.33
C ILE A 67 4.21 17.22 0.01
N THR A 68 2.98 17.21 0.50
CA THR A 68 2.15 18.42 0.68
C THR A 68 2.49 19.14 1.99
N VAL A 69 2.89 18.39 3.02
CA VAL A 69 3.37 18.95 4.29
C VAL A 69 4.85 19.28 4.14
N ARG A 70 5.15 20.40 3.47
CA ARG A 70 6.50 20.95 3.37
C ARG A 70 6.90 21.66 4.65
#